data_AF-A0AAN8FCF1-F1
#
_entry.id   AF-A0AAN8FCF1-F1
#
_cell.length_a   1.000
_cell.length_b   1.000
_cell.length_c   1.000
_cell.angle_alpha   90.00
_cell.angle_beta   90.00
_cell.angle_gamma   90.00
#
_symmetry.space_group_name_H-M   'P 1'
#
loop_
_entity.id
_entity.type
_entity.pdbx_description
1 polymer ?
#
loop_
_entity_poly.entity_id
_entity_poly.type
_entity_poly.pdbx_seq_one_letter_code
_entity_poly.pdbx_strand_id
1 'polypeptide(L)'
;MQSLQTVPALPYTVVKWETYERSYTVDPVRGEFRKTEIPHNVNIYGKQTRPWKSAARMKNEFLTLQFIRQFTNIPVPKPIYMEELDGAMSIVVEYIPGVPLDELPDTIRATAVEKATRLIEDNVLPQLRKLTSRHNGSLSGEVISPRRVQEESTKQEWSRIESLEPRFHFCHNDLAQHNILCDPQSGEVLAIIDWEYAGYYESVFEKPFWLHPFHEHSIDKEEISKLESLLSGTQSDRECAVLQDDHPQHST
;
A
#
# COMPACT_ATOMS: atom_id res chain seq x y z
N MET A 1 -23.40 21.08 29.88
CA MET A 1 -22.33 20.76 28.91
C MET A 1 -23.01 20.20 27.68
N GLN A 2 -23.06 20.98 26.61
CA GLN A 2 -23.75 20.61 25.37
C GLN A 2 -22.92 19.55 24.63
N SER A 3 -23.58 18.47 24.22
CA SER A 3 -23.04 17.46 23.33
C SER A 3 -22.73 18.11 21.98
N LEU A 4 -21.49 17.97 21.50
CA LEU A 4 -21.14 18.26 20.12
C LEU A 4 -21.87 17.24 19.23
N GLN A 5 -23.03 17.61 18.72
CA GLN A 5 -23.62 16.95 17.56
C GLN A 5 -22.73 17.25 16.36
N THR A 6 -22.06 16.24 15.83
CA THR A 6 -21.40 16.29 14.54
C THR A 6 -22.47 16.52 13.48
N VAL A 7 -22.52 17.73 12.93
CA VAL A 7 -23.36 18.04 11.77
C VAL A 7 -22.80 17.26 10.59
N PRO A 8 -23.59 16.43 9.87
CA PRO A 8 -23.09 15.76 8.68
C PRO A 8 -22.73 16.83 7.64
N ALA A 9 -21.47 16.80 7.17
CA ALA A 9 -21.00 17.71 6.13
C ALA A 9 -21.89 17.57 4.88
N LEU A 10 -22.27 18.70 4.27
CA LEU A 10 -23.05 18.72 3.03
C LEU A 10 -22.33 17.92 1.93
N PRO A 11 -23.05 17.23 1.02
CA PRO A 11 -22.50 16.30 0.02
C PRO A 11 -21.54 16.92 -1.02
N TYR A 12 -21.20 18.20 -0.88
CA TYR A 12 -20.34 18.97 -1.78
C TYR A 12 -19.22 19.73 -1.04
N THR A 13 -18.97 19.39 0.23
CA THR A 13 -17.94 20.07 1.03
C THR A 13 -16.59 19.40 0.81
N VAL A 14 -15.58 20.19 0.50
CA VAL A 14 -14.19 19.73 0.50
C VAL A 14 -13.78 19.36 1.93
N VAL A 15 -13.33 18.12 2.14
CA VAL A 15 -12.89 17.62 3.45
C VAL A 15 -11.37 17.54 3.46
N LYS A 16 -10.75 17.97 4.57
CA LYS A 16 -9.30 17.93 4.78
C LYS A 16 -8.96 17.41 6.16
N TRP A 17 -7.91 16.60 6.23
CA TRP A 17 -7.34 16.12 7.48
C TRP A 17 -5.87 15.77 7.27
N GLU A 18 -5.14 15.61 8.37
CA GLU A 18 -3.72 15.29 8.33
C GLU A 18 -3.42 14.14 9.27
N THR A 19 -2.43 13.34 8.89
CA THR A 19 -1.74 12.41 9.78
C THR A 19 -0.35 12.97 10.08
N TYR A 20 0.46 12.21 10.81
CA TYR A 20 1.86 12.54 10.94
C TYR A 20 2.58 12.56 9.58
N GLU A 21 2.19 11.77 8.58
CA GLU A 21 2.95 11.67 7.34
C GLU A 21 2.35 12.43 6.15
N ARG A 22 1.05 12.73 6.20
CA ARG A 22 0.28 13.14 5.01
C ARG A 22 -0.78 14.17 5.34
N SER A 23 -1.03 15.04 4.38
CA SER A 23 -2.23 15.87 4.30
C SER A 23 -3.15 15.29 3.24
N TYR A 24 -4.43 15.14 3.56
CA TYR A 24 -5.44 14.56 2.68
C TYR A 24 -6.50 15.58 2.31
N THR A 25 -7.01 15.51 1.10
CA THR A 25 -8.13 16.32 0.65
C THR A 25 -9.09 15.50 -0.20
N VAL A 26 -10.37 15.51 0.15
CA VAL A 26 -11.46 14.97 -0.68
C VAL A 26 -12.20 16.16 -1.29
N ASP A 27 -12.30 16.17 -2.62
CA ASP A 27 -13.14 17.09 -3.39
C ASP A 27 -14.24 16.29 -4.11
N PRO A 28 -15.42 16.14 -3.48
CA PRO A 28 -16.52 15.35 -4.07
C PRO A 28 -17.07 15.96 -5.36
N VAL A 29 -16.90 17.27 -5.57
CA VAL A 29 -17.39 17.97 -6.76
C VAL A 29 -16.53 17.61 -7.97
N ARG A 30 -15.21 17.51 -7.77
CA ARG A 30 -14.27 17.06 -8.80
C ARG A 30 -14.16 15.54 -8.88
N GLY A 31 -14.64 14.81 -7.87
CA GLY A 31 -14.43 13.37 -7.76
C GLY A 31 -12.95 13.04 -7.50
N GLU A 32 -12.26 13.88 -6.73
CA GLU A 32 -10.82 13.77 -6.49
C GLU A 32 -10.51 13.47 -5.03
N PHE A 33 -9.60 12.53 -4.81
CA PHE A 33 -8.92 12.29 -3.54
C PHE A 33 -7.45 12.62 -3.72
N ARG A 34 -6.93 13.51 -2.87
CA ARG A 34 -5.53 13.93 -2.87
C ARG A 34 -4.84 13.46 -1.60
N LYS A 35 -3.65 12.89 -1.77
CA LYS A 35 -2.68 12.59 -0.72
C LYS A 35 -1.45 13.45 -1.00
N THR A 36 -1.05 14.28 -0.04
CA THR A 36 0.14 15.13 -0.13
C THR A 36 1.07 14.78 1.01
N GLU A 37 2.36 14.63 0.71
CA GLU A 37 3.42 14.42 1.68
C GLU A 37 3.53 15.58 2.67
N ILE A 38 3.76 15.25 3.95
CA ILE A 38 4.32 16.18 4.93
C ILE A 38 5.81 15.84 5.07
N PRO A 39 6.72 16.60 4.44
CA PRO A 39 8.12 16.18 4.31
C PRO A 39 8.87 16.10 5.66
N HIS A 40 8.43 16.90 6.63
CA HIS A 40 9.07 17.01 7.94
C HIS A 40 8.03 17.21 9.02
N ASN A 41 8.26 16.59 10.18
CA ASN A 41 7.46 16.80 11.37
C ASN A 41 8.32 17.03 12.60
N VAL A 42 7.71 17.59 13.64
CA VAL A 42 8.35 17.79 14.94
C VAL A 42 7.76 16.76 15.91
N ASN A 43 8.61 15.90 16.47
CA ASN A 43 8.16 14.94 17.48
C ASN A 43 7.91 15.62 18.84
N ILE A 44 7.41 14.88 19.83
CA ILE A 44 7.10 15.40 21.18
C ILE A 44 8.32 16.00 21.92
N TYR A 45 9.54 15.74 21.43
CA TYR A 45 10.79 16.27 21.98
C TYR A 45 11.32 17.49 21.21
N GLY A 46 10.56 18.04 20.26
CA GLY A 46 10.98 19.18 19.45
C GLY A 46 11.97 18.82 18.33
N LYS A 47 12.24 17.54 18.08
CA LYS A 47 13.19 17.10 17.03
C LYS A 47 12.47 16.97 15.69
N GLN A 48 13.07 17.57 14.66
CA GLN A 48 12.63 17.38 13.28
C GLN A 48 12.90 15.94 12.83
N THR A 49 11.88 15.36 12.22
CA THR A 49 11.80 13.96 11.80
C THR A 49 11.25 13.91 10.39
N ARG A 50 11.65 12.91 9.62
CA ARG A 50 11.17 12.68 8.25
C ARG A 50 10.44 11.35 8.20
N PRO A 51 9.22 11.29 7.66
CA PRO A 51 8.54 10.02 7.48
C PRO A 51 9.34 9.10 6.53
N TRP A 52 9.42 7.82 6.87
CA TRP A 52 10.26 6.87 6.14
C TRP A 52 9.77 6.69 4.69
N LYS A 53 10.69 6.84 3.73
CA LYS A 53 10.48 6.67 2.28
C LYS A 53 9.17 7.27 1.75
N SER A 54 8.78 8.41 2.29
CA SER A 54 7.47 9.01 2.09
C SER A 54 7.12 9.30 0.63
N ALA A 55 7.91 10.14 -0.05
CA ALA A 55 7.75 10.40 -1.48
C ALA A 55 7.83 9.12 -2.33
N ALA A 56 8.72 8.18 -1.98
CA ALA A 56 8.89 6.91 -2.70
C ALA A 56 7.65 6.01 -2.60
N ARG A 57 7.06 5.89 -1.40
CA ARG A 57 5.79 5.18 -1.16
C ARG A 57 4.64 5.79 -1.94
N MET A 58 4.51 7.12 -1.94
CA MET A 58 3.46 7.80 -2.73
C MET A 58 3.63 7.61 -4.23
N LYS A 59 4.86 7.71 -4.74
CA LYS A 59 5.16 7.42 -6.13
C LYS A 59 4.82 5.96 -6.47
N ASN A 60 5.14 5.03 -5.57
CA ASN A 60 4.82 3.62 -5.74
C ASN A 60 3.32 3.37 -5.79
N GLU A 61 2.54 4.03 -4.93
CA GLU A 61 1.08 3.96 -4.95
C GLU A 61 0.52 4.36 -6.32
N PHE A 62 0.92 5.54 -6.83
CA PHE A 62 0.44 6.04 -8.11
C PHE A 62 0.79 5.10 -9.28
N LEU A 63 2.04 4.65 -9.35
CA LEU A 63 2.49 3.71 -10.39
C LEU A 63 1.79 2.35 -10.28
N THR A 64 1.54 1.88 -9.06
CA THR A 64 0.83 0.62 -8.83
C THR A 64 -0.62 0.72 -9.27
N LEU A 65 -1.32 1.81 -8.97
CA LEU A 65 -2.69 2.02 -9.45
C LEU A 65 -2.75 2.01 -10.98
N GLN A 66 -1.78 2.63 -11.67
CA GLN A 66 -1.70 2.56 -13.14
C GLN A 66 -1.51 1.12 -13.63
N PHE A 67 -0.57 0.40 -13.03
CA PHE A 67 -0.22 -0.96 -13.39
C PHE A 67 -1.38 -1.95 -13.16
N ILE A 68 -1.98 -1.94 -11.97
CA ILE A 68 -3.10 -2.83 -11.60
C ILE A 68 -4.29 -2.61 -12.53
N ARG A 69 -4.64 -1.35 -12.86
CA ARG A 69 -5.72 -1.07 -13.81
C ARG A 69 -5.43 -1.52 -15.24
N GLN A 70 -4.15 -1.51 -15.63
CA GLN A 70 -3.76 -1.93 -16.98
C GLN A 70 -3.79 -3.45 -17.14
N PHE A 71 -3.43 -4.21 -16.10
CA PHE A 71 -3.18 -5.65 -16.21
C PHE A 71 -4.18 -6.53 -15.45
N THR A 72 -5.13 -5.95 -14.72
CA THR A 72 -6.13 -6.68 -13.93
C THR A 72 -7.50 -6.02 -14.05
N ASN A 73 -8.53 -6.67 -13.49
CA ASN A 73 -9.83 -6.07 -13.26
C ASN A 73 -10.11 -5.79 -11.76
N ILE A 74 -9.06 -5.76 -10.93
CA ILE A 74 -9.19 -5.45 -9.50
C ILE A 74 -9.76 -4.03 -9.36
N PRO A 75 -10.81 -3.83 -8.54
CA PRO A 75 -11.39 -2.51 -8.35
C PRO A 75 -10.41 -1.64 -7.56
N VAL A 76 -9.81 -0.66 -8.22
CA VAL A 76 -8.90 0.33 -7.61
C VAL A 76 -9.22 1.74 -8.14
N PRO A 77 -8.96 2.80 -7.35
CA PRO A 77 -9.15 4.17 -7.81
C PRO A 77 -8.38 4.46 -9.09
N LYS A 78 -8.97 5.23 -10.01
CA LYS A 78 -8.24 5.71 -11.18
C LYS A 78 -7.16 6.72 -10.75
N PRO A 79 -5.87 6.52 -11.11
CA PRO A 79 -4.86 7.55 -10.92
C PRO A 79 -5.12 8.72 -11.90
N ILE A 80 -5.16 9.95 -11.38
CA ILE A 80 -5.44 11.15 -12.18
C ILE A 80 -4.13 11.84 -12.55
N TYR A 81 -3.34 12.29 -11.56
CA TYR A 81 -2.01 12.83 -11.78
C TYR A 81 -1.15 12.79 -10.50
N MET A 82 0.16 12.94 -10.69
CA MET A 82 1.16 13.07 -9.62
C MET A 82 1.97 14.33 -9.89
N GLU A 83 2.26 15.10 -8.84
CA GLU A 83 3.02 16.34 -8.92
C GLU A 83 3.93 16.51 -7.70
N GLU A 84 4.97 17.32 -7.84
CA GLU A 84 5.80 17.76 -6.72
C GLU A 84 5.61 19.28 -6.57
N LEU A 85 5.12 19.70 -5.41
CA LEU A 85 4.84 21.10 -5.08
C LEU A 85 5.65 21.47 -3.84
N ASP A 86 6.47 22.52 -3.93
CA ASP A 86 7.28 23.03 -2.83
C ASP A 86 8.13 21.95 -2.12
N GLY A 87 8.62 20.97 -2.88
CA GLY A 87 9.43 19.85 -2.37
C GLY A 87 8.63 18.77 -1.63
N ALA A 88 7.30 18.76 -1.75
CA ALA A 88 6.41 17.72 -1.25
C ALA A 88 5.73 16.98 -2.41
N MET A 89 5.78 15.65 -2.38
CA MET A 89 5.06 14.81 -3.34
C MET A 89 3.55 14.89 -3.11
N SER A 90 2.76 15.01 -4.18
CA SER A 90 1.30 14.93 -4.14
C SER A 90 0.81 13.98 -5.23
N ILE A 91 -0.13 13.10 -4.86
CA ILE A 91 -0.85 12.26 -5.81
C ILE A 91 -2.34 12.57 -5.74
N VAL A 92 -2.98 12.58 -6.89
CA VAL A 92 -4.43 12.75 -7.04
C VAL A 92 -4.99 11.53 -7.75
N VAL A 93 -5.99 10.92 -7.13
CA VAL A 93 -6.69 9.74 -7.62
C VAL A 93 -8.20 10.00 -7.58
N GLU A 94 -8.97 9.14 -8.23
CA GLU A 94 -10.42 9.15 -8.17
C GLU A 94 -10.91 8.99 -6.72
N TYR A 95 -11.81 9.88 -6.30
CA TYR A 95 -12.52 9.71 -5.05
C TYR A 95 -13.60 8.64 -5.21
N ILE A 96 -13.49 7.59 -4.41
CA ILE A 96 -14.51 6.53 -4.32
C ILE A 96 -15.37 6.82 -3.08
N PRO A 97 -16.69 7.09 -3.23
CA PRO A 97 -17.58 7.43 -2.12
C PRO A 97 -17.99 6.17 -1.33
N GLY A 98 -17.01 5.48 -0.75
CA GLY A 98 -17.19 4.31 0.11
C GLY A 98 -16.77 4.58 1.55
N VAL A 99 -17.07 3.61 2.41
CA VAL A 99 -16.65 3.58 3.82
C VAL A 99 -15.66 2.43 4.00
N PRO A 100 -14.54 2.61 4.72
CA PRO A 100 -13.62 1.52 5.04
C PRO A 100 -14.35 0.35 5.73
N LEU A 101 -13.94 -0.89 5.42
CA LEU A 101 -14.63 -2.09 5.87
C LEU A 101 -14.73 -2.19 7.40
N ASP A 102 -13.69 -1.76 8.14
CA ASP A 102 -13.68 -1.76 9.60
C ASP A 102 -14.51 -0.63 10.23
N GLU A 103 -14.81 0.43 9.47
CA GLU A 103 -15.68 1.54 9.86
C GLU A 103 -17.17 1.29 9.57
N LEU A 104 -17.50 0.19 8.86
CA LEU A 104 -18.90 -0.17 8.62
C LEU A 104 -19.65 -0.52 9.92
N PRO A 105 -20.96 -0.23 10.00
CA PRO A 105 -21.77 -0.65 11.13
C PRO A 105 -21.74 -2.17 11.34
N ASP A 106 -21.72 -2.60 12.60
CA ASP A 106 -21.71 -4.03 12.97
C ASP A 106 -22.83 -4.84 12.31
N THR A 107 -23.97 -4.20 12.05
CA THR A 107 -25.13 -4.80 11.40
C THR A 107 -24.87 -5.28 9.97
N ILE A 108 -23.90 -4.70 9.26
CA ILE A 108 -23.57 -5.05 7.87
C ILE A 108 -22.13 -5.59 7.75
N ARG A 109 -21.25 -5.22 8.70
CA ARG A 109 -19.81 -5.47 8.59
C ARG A 109 -19.47 -6.95 8.40
N ALA A 110 -20.14 -7.86 9.12
CA ALA A 110 -19.93 -9.30 8.94
C ALA A 110 -20.19 -9.76 7.49
N THR A 111 -21.31 -9.31 6.90
CA THR A 111 -21.64 -9.59 5.50
C THR A 111 -20.65 -8.92 4.53
N ALA A 112 -20.19 -7.70 4.83
CA ALA A 112 -19.18 -7.02 4.02
C ALA A 112 -17.82 -7.75 4.06
N VAL A 113 -17.42 -8.30 5.21
CA VAL A 113 -16.21 -9.13 5.35
C VAL A 113 -16.31 -10.39 4.50
N GLU A 114 -17.48 -11.06 4.48
CA GLU A 114 -17.70 -12.23 3.61
C GLU A 114 -17.58 -11.86 2.13
N LYS A 115 -18.17 -10.73 1.72
CA LYS A 115 -18.09 -10.23 0.33
C LYS A 115 -16.66 -9.86 -0.06
N ALA A 116 -15.95 -9.15 0.82
CA ALA A 116 -14.55 -8.80 0.63
C ALA A 116 -13.67 -10.05 0.53
N THR A 117 -13.88 -11.04 1.41
CA THR A 117 -13.14 -12.31 1.38
C THR A 117 -13.34 -13.03 0.05
N ARG A 118 -14.58 -13.16 -0.43
CA ARG A 118 -14.86 -13.78 -1.75
C ARG A 118 -14.20 -13.02 -2.89
N LEU A 119 -14.34 -11.69 -2.93
CA LEU A 119 -13.67 -10.88 -3.96
C LEU A 119 -12.14 -11.10 -3.92
N ILE A 120 -11.55 -11.08 -2.72
CA ILE A 120 -10.11 -11.18 -2.57
C ILE A 120 -9.60 -12.57 -2.99
N GLU A 121 -10.22 -13.63 -2.48
CA GLU A 121 -9.79 -15.01 -2.72
C GLU A 121 -10.08 -15.47 -4.17
N ASP A 122 -11.24 -15.13 -4.72
CA ASP A 122 -11.68 -15.62 -6.02
C ASP A 122 -11.17 -14.76 -7.18
N ASN A 123 -10.88 -13.47 -6.94
CA ASN A 123 -10.57 -12.52 -8.01
C ASN A 123 -9.24 -11.77 -7.81
N VAL A 124 -8.98 -11.19 -6.64
CA VAL A 124 -7.79 -10.34 -6.42
C VAL A 124 -6.51 -11.17 -6.36
N LEU A 125 -6.40 -12.10 -5.41
CA LEU A 125 -5.17 -12.89 -5.21
C LEU A 125 -4.79 -13.72 -6.45
N PRO A 126 -5.73 -14.37 -7.18
CA PRO A 126 -5.38 -15.09 -8.39
C PRO A 126 -4.80 -14.18 -9.48
N GLN A 127 -5.24 -12.93 -9.58
CA GLN A 127 -4.69 -11.97 -10.54
C GLN A 127 -3.32 -11.46 -10.11
N LEU A 128 -3.17 -11.08 -8.84
CA LEU A 128 -1.88 -10.63 -8.30
C LEU A 128 -0.80 -11.71 -8.41
N ARG A 129 -1.14 -12.98 -8.12
CA ARG A 129 -0.21 -14.11 -8.23
C ARG A 129 0.26 -14.38 -9.67
N LYS A 130 -0.51 -14.01 -10.69
CA LYS A 130 -0.11 -14.15 -12.10
C LYS A 130 0.89 -13.09 -12.54
N LEU A 131 0.96 -11.97 -11.83
CA LEU A 131 1.94 -10.92 -12.08
C LEU A 131 3.25 -11.33 -11.41
N THR A 132 4.15 -11.91 -12.19
CA THR A 132 5.43 -12.45 -11.68
C THR A 132 6.63 -11.64 -12.15
N SER A 133 7.72 -11.72 -11.39
CA SER A 133 8.98 -11.04 -11.68
C SER A 133 10.16 -11.86 -11.17
N ARG A 134 11.30 -11.71 -11.85
CA ARG A 134 12.62 -12.18 -11.38
C ARG A 134 13.25 -11.23 -10.38
N HIS A 135 12.72 -10.01 -10.24
CA HIS A 135 13.20 -9.00 -9.31
C HIS A 135 12.18 -8.71 -8.23
N ASN A 136 12.64 -8.58 -6.99
CA ASN A 136 11.80 -8.08 -5.91
C ASN A 136 11.72 -6.54 -5.91
N GLY A 137 10.79 -6.03 -5.10
CA GLY A 137 10.60 -4.60 -4.86
C GLY A 137 9.49 -3.98 -5.71
N SER A 138 9.41 -2.66 -5.66
CA SER A 138 8.43 -1.86 -6.36
C SER A 138 8.59 -1.90 -7.88
N LEU A 139 7.59 -1.37 -8.58
CA LEU A 139 7.65 -1.14 -10.03
C LEU A 139 8.78 -0.18 -10.43
N SER A 140 9.26 0.67 -9.53
CA SER A 140 10.30 1.66 -9.80
C SER A 140 11.72 1.18 -9.54
N GLY A 141 11.92 -0.03 -9.01
CA GLY A 141 13.28 -0.49 -8.67
C GLY A 141 13.49 -0.73 -7.18
N GLU A 142 12.89 0.13 -6.37
CA GLU A 142 13.19 0.28 -4.96
C GLU A 142 12.47 -0.79 -4.12
N VAL A 143 13.16 -1.33 -3.12
CA VAL A 143 12.53 -2.27 -2.19
C VAL A 143 11.88 -1.49 -1.05
N ILE A 144 10.55 -1.45 -1.07
CA ILE A 144 9.71 -0.86 -0.03
C ILE A 144 9.17 -2.02 0.83
N SER A 145 9.81 -2.29 1.95
CA SER A 145 9.37 -3.36 2.85
C SER A 145 7.95 -3.10 3.36
N PRO A 146 7.13 -4.15 3.59
CA PRO A 146 5.80 -4.00 4.17
C PRO A 146 5.80 -3.19 5.47
N ARG A 147 4.71 -2.48 5.74
CA ARG A 147 4.52 -1.64 6.95
C ARG A 147 4.97 -2.35 8.23
N ARG A 148 4.52 -3.59 8.44
CA ARG A 148 4.89 -4.40 9.62
C ARG A 148 6.39 -4.66 9.79
N VAL A 149 7.14 -4.78 8.70
CA VAL A 149 8.61 -4.92 8.75
C VAL A 149 9.24 -3.57 9.04
N GLN A 150 8.74 -2.51 8.41
CA GLN A 150 9.23 -1.15 8.61
C GLN A 150 9.08 -0.68 10.06
N GLU A 151 7.96 -1.01 10.72
CA GLU A 151 7.67 -0.60 12.10
C GLU A 151 8.53 -1.34 13.14
N GLU A 152 8.87 -2.60 12.88
CA GLU A 152 9.56 -3.47 13.85
C GLU A 152 11.05 -3.66 13.58
N SER A 153 11.50 -3.53 12.33
CA SER A 153 12.89 -3.78 11.95
C SER A 153 13.81 -2.61 12.31
N THR A 154 15.01 -2.94 12.76
CA THR A 154 16.11 -1.95 12.84
C THR A 154 16.73 -1.67 11.47
N LYS A 155 16.54 -2.55 10.49
CA LYS A 155 17.02 -2.42 9.12
C LYS A 155 15.94 -1.77 8.27
N GLN A 156 16.26 -0.59 7.74
CA GLN A 156 15.31 0.25 7.00
C GLN A 156 15.58 0.29 5.49
N GLU A 157 16.67 -0.33 5.05
CA GLU A 157 17.10 -0.38 3.65
C GLU A 157 17.35 -1.81 3.19
N TRP A 158 16.90 -2.11 1.97
CA TRP A 158 16.92 -3.44 1.39
C TRP A 158 17.42 -3.35 -0.04
N SER A 159 18.38 -4.21 -0.38
CA SER A 159 18.87 -4.32 -1.75
C SER A 159 17.87 -5.09 -2.61
N ARG A 160 17.78 -4.71 -3.88
CA ARG A 160 17.06 -5.51 -4.87
C ARG A 160 17.73 -6.88 -5.01
N ILE A 161 16.89 -7.89 -5.12
CA ILE A 161 17.22 -9.29 -5.35
C ILE A 161 16.79 -9.64 -6.77
N GLU A 162 17.64 -10.39 -7.46
CA GLU A 162 17.31 -11.05 -8.72
C GLU A 162 17.35 -12.57 -8.52
N SER A 163 16.36 -13.26 -9.06
CA SER A 163 16.30 -14.72 -9.10
C SER A 163 16.41 -15.24 -10.54
N LEU A 164 16.84 -16.50 -10.70
CA LEU A 164 16.90 -17.17 -12.00
C LEU A 164 15.51 -17.30 -12.64
N GLU A 165 14.51 -17.69 -11.83
CA GLU A 165 13.13 -17.87 -12.26
C GLU A 165 12.23 -16.75 -11.72
N PRO A 166 11.08 -16.44 -12.37
CA PRO A 166 10.18 -15.38 -11.94
C PRO A 166 9.35 -15.81 -10.71
N ARG A 167 10.01 -15.90 -9.55
CA ARG A 167 9.42 -16.42 -8.29
C ARG A 167 8.72 -15.36 -7.44
N PHE A 168 8.93 -14.08 -7.72
CA PHE A 168 8.27 -13.01 -6.97
C PHE A 168 6.90 -12.73 -7.58
N HIS A 169 5.89 -12.69 -6.74
CA HIS A 169 4.51 -12.39 -7.10
C HIS A 169 4.18 -10.96 -6.68
N PHE A 170 3.26 -10.31 -7.38
CA PHE A 170 2.81 -8.99 -6.97
C PHE A 170 1.99 -9.09 -5.67
N CYS A 171 2.30 -8.24 -4.71
CA CYS A 171 1.69 -8.17 -3.39
C CYS A 171 1.22 -6.73 -3.13
N HIS A 172 0.11 -6.57 -2.43
CA HIS A 172 -0.33 -5.31 -1.83
C HIS A 172 0.47 -5.00 -0.55
N ASN A 173 0.82 -6.04 0.22
CA ASN A 173 1.57 -5.97 1.49
C ASN A 173 0.88 -5.27 2.68
N ASP A 174 -0.32 -4.74 2.50
CA ASP A 174 -1.12 -4.09 3.53
C ASP A 174 -2.63 -4.23 3.27
N LEU A 175 -3.06 -5.41 2.82
CA LEU A 175 -4.45 -5.68 2.45
C LEU A 175 -5.32 -5.92 3.70
N ALA A 176 -5.53 -4.87 4.49
CA ALA A 176 -6.32 -4.84 5.71
C ALA A 176 -7.71 -4.21 5.51
N GLN A 177 -8.59 -4.33 6.50
CA GLN A 177 -9.98 -3.84 6.40
C GLN A 177 -10.09 -2.34 6.10
N HIS A 178 -9.27 -1.49 6.72
CA HIS A 178 -9.25 -0.04 6.44
C HIS A 178 -8.86 0.31 4.99
N ASN A 179 -8.23 -0.63 4.26
CA ASN A 179 -7.82 -0.47 2.87
C ASN A 179 -8.84 -1.05 1.86
N ILE A 180 -10.02 -1.44 2.34
CA ILE A 180 -11.12 -1.96 1.52
C ILE A 180 -12.30 -1.01 1.67
N LEU A 181 -12.62 -0.26 0.62
CA LEU A 181 -13.77 0.63 0.59
C LEU A 181 -15.02 -0.15 0.18
N CYS A 182 -16.08 0.00 0.97
CA CYS A 182 -17.36 -0.67 0.77
C CYS A 182 -18.51 0.34 0.62
N ASP A 183 -19.56 -0.07 -0.07
CA ASP A 183 -20.83 0.63 -0.06
C ASP A 183 -21.51 0.46 1.31
N PRO A 184 -21.83 1.55 2.02
CA PRO A 184 -22.35 1.47 3.39
C PRO A 184 -23.80 0.96 3.48
N GLN A 185 -24.50 0.77 2.36
CA GLN A 185 -25.88 0.24 2.36
C GLN A 185 -25.90 -1.27 2.11
N SER A 186 -25.09 -1.73 1.15
CA SER A 186 -25.07 -3.11 0.67
C SER A 186 -23.89 -3.93 1.19
N GLY A 187 -22.82 -3.29 1.64
CA GLY A 187 -21.55 -3.94 2.00
C GLY A 187 -20.76 -4.46 0.80
N GLU A 188 -21.12 -4.10 -0.43
CA GLU A 188 -20.34 -4.45 -1.62
C GLU A 188 -18.99 -3.73 -1.62
N VAL A 189 -17.93 -4.41 -2.05
CA VAL A 189 -16.61 -3.78 -2.19
C VAL A 189 -16.61 -2.87 -3.42
N LEU A 190 -16.23 -1.62 -3.21
CA LEU A 190 -16.12 -0.59 -4.24
C LEU A 190 -14.69 -0.44 -4.76
N ALA A 191 -13.69 -0.51 -3.89
CA ALA A 191 -12.27 -0.39 -4.25
C ALA A 191 -11.33 -0.93 -3.17
N ILE A 192 -10.14 -1.36 -3.60
CA ILE A 192 -8.97 -1.61 -2.74
C ILE A 192 -8.01 -0.42 -2.91
N ILE A 193 -7.57 0.16 -1.79
CA ILE A 193 -6.79 1.41 -1.74
C ILE A 193 -5.47 1.23 -0.96
N ASP A 194 -4.65 2.29 -0.92
CA ASP A 194 -3.37 2.34 -0.18
C ASP A 194 -2.32 1.32 -0.63
N TRP A 195 -2.06 1.29 -1.94
CA TRP A 195 -1.09 0.40 -2.59
C TRP A 195 0.37 0.86 -2.43
N GLU A 196 0.68 1.71 -1.45
CA GLU A 196 1.99 2.36 -1.35
C GLU A 196 3.14 1.39 -0.97
N TYR A 197 2.81 0.26 -0.35
CA TYR A 197 3.72 -0.84 -0.01
C TYR A 197 3.77 -1.96 -1.07
N ALA A 198 3.02 -1.82 -2.16
CA ALA A 198 2.87 -2.88 -3.14
C ALA A 198 4.15 -3.12 -3.96
N GLY A 199 4.31 -4.33 -4.49
CA GLY A 199 5.44 -4.69 -5.34
C GLY A 199 5.61 -6.20 -5.48
N TYR A 200 6.73 -6.63 -6.04
CA TYR A 200 7.06 -8.03 -6.23
C TYR A 200 7.77 -8.61 -5.00
N TYR A 201 7.15 -9.60 -4.37
CA TYR A 201 7.66 -10.28 -3.17
C TYR A 201 7.32 -11.77 -3.21
N GLU A 202 7.85 -12.55 -2.27
CA GLU A 202 7.39 -13.94 -2.12
C GLU A 202 5.94 -13.98 -1.62
N SER A 203 5.17 -14.99 -2.00
CA SER A 203 3.72 -15.06 -1.70
C SER A 203 3.38 -15.01 -0.21
N VAL A 204 4.32 -15.39 0.66
CA VAL A 204 4.17 -15.30 2.13
C VAL A 204 4.04 -13.87 2.65
N PHE A 205 4.40 -12.86 1.85
CA PHE A 205 4.26 -11.46 2.22
C PHE A 205 2.80 -10.99 2.21
N GLU A 206 1.94 -11.62 1.42
CA GLU A 206 0.52 -11.28 1.32
C GLU A 206 -0.30 -12.02 2.39
N LYS A 207 -0.30 -11.47 3.60
CA LYS A 207 -1.03 -12.03 4.74
C LYS A 207 -2.50 -11.59 4.70
N PRO A 208 -3.47 -12.45 5.10
CA PRO A 208 -4.89 -12.14 4.98
C PRO A 208 -5.40 -11.19 6.07
N PHE A 209 -4.90 -9.96 6.10
CA PHE A 209 -5.24 -8.99 7.15
C PHE A 209 -6.72 -8.59 7.12
N TRP A 210 -7.41 -8.67 5.98
CA TRP A 210 -8.85 -8.38 5.90
C TRP A 210 -9.74 -9.31 6.77
N LEU A 211 -9.23 -10.47 7.20
CA LEU A 211 -9.96 -11.40 8.05
C LEU A 211 -10.09 -10.94 9.51
N HIS A 212 -9.24 -10.00 9.95
CA HIS A 212 -9.23 -9.52 11.33
C HIS A 212 -9.19 -7.98 11.36
N PRO A 213 -9.94 -7.34 12.26
CA PRO A 213 -9.78 -5.91 12.53
C PRO A 213 -8.34 -5.57 12.93
N PHE A 214 -7.91 -4.35 12.63
CA PHE A 214 -6.53 -3.90 12.85
C PHE A 214 -6.05 -4.12 14.30
N HIS A 215 -6.93 -3.89 15.29
CA HIS A 215 -6.59 -4.03 16.71
C HIS A 215 -6.39 -5.49 17.19
N GLU A 216 -6.71 -6.48 16.36
CA GLU A 216 -6.52 -7.90 16.67
C GLU A 216 -5.17 -8.44 16.19
N HIS A 217 -4.39 -7.63 15.48
CA HIS A 217 -3.07 -8.04 15.01
C HIS A 217 -2.04 -7.91 16.13
N SER A 218 -1.57 -9.05 16.65
CA SER A 218 -0.37 -9.09 17.47
C SER A 218 0.88 -9.03 16.60
N ILE A 219 1.94 -8.39 17.12
CA ILE A 219 3.26 -8.42 16.50
C ILE A 219 3.83 -9.84 16.66
N ASP A 220 4.02 -10.52 15.53
CA ASP A 220 4.70 -11.81 15.47
C ASP A 220 6.17 -11.61 15.09
N LYS A 221 7.06 -11.64 16.08
CA LYS A 221 8.51 -11.42 15.87
C LYS A 221 9.17 -12.51 15.02
N GLU A 222 8.65 -13.74 15.06
CA GLU A 222 9.18 -14.83 14.23
C GLU A 222 8.81 -14.60 12.76
N GLU A 223 7.58 -14.13 12.51
CA GLU A 223 7.16 -13.69 11.17
C GLU A 223 8.05 -12.55 10.68
N ILE A 224 8.25 -11.49 11.49
CA ILE A 224 9.09 -10.34 11.08
C ILE A 224 10.50 -10.82 10.71
N SER A 225 11.15 -11.61 11.56
CA SER A 225 12.49 -12.17 11.28
C SER A 225 12.53 -12.99 10.00
N LYS A 226 11.48 -13.78 9.73
CA LYS A 226 11.36 -14.53 8.46
C LYS A 226 11.26 -13.58 7.26
N LEU A 227 10.45 -12.54 7.33
CA LEU A 227 10.31 -11.56 6.24
C LEU A 227 11.61 -10.79 5.99
N GLU A 228 12.34 -10.41 7.05
CA GLU A 228 13.66 -9.78 6.95
C GLU A 228 14.69 -10.68 6.24
N SER A 229 14.66 -11.98 6.55
CA SER A 229 15.52 -12.97 5.91
C SER A 229 15.22 -13.05 4.41
N LEU A 230 13.94 -13.11 4.03
CA LEU A 230 13.52 -13.15 2.62
C LEU A 230 13.88 -11.85 1.86
N LEU A 231 13.72 -10.68 2.49
CA LEU A 231 14.14 -9.40 1.93
C LEU A 231 15.67 -9.27 1.82
N SER A 232 16.44 -10.06 2.56
CA SER A 232 17.91 -10.07 2.50
C SER A 232 18.47 -11.05 1.47
N GLY A 233 17.60 -11.89 0.89
CA GLY A 233 17.94 -12.85 -0.16
C GLY A 233 18.76 -14.03 0.32
N THR A 234 18.76 -15.09 -0.48
CA THR A 234 19.53 -16.31 -0.28
C THR A 234 20.95 -16.18 -0.83
N GLN A 235 21.80 -17.17 -0.57
CA GLN A 235 23.14 -17.22 -1.17
C GLN A 235 23.07 -17.33 -2.71
N SER A 236 22.15 -18.13 -3.26
CA SER A 236 21.98 -18.27 -4.71
C SER A 236 21.54 -16.98 -5.41
N ASP A 237 20.73 -16.16 -4.72
CA ASP A 237 20.34 -14.84 -5.23
C ASP A 237 21.55 -13.90 -5.35
N ARG A 238 22.50 -14.01 -4.41
CA ARG A 238 23.73 -13.21 -4.41
C ARG A 238 24.68 -13.64 -5.52
N GLU A 239 24.76 -14.94 -5.81
CA GLU A 239 25.57 -15.49 -6.90
C GLU A 239 25.03 -15.07 -8.27
N CYS A 240 23.70 -14.97 -8.46
CA CYS A 240 23.11 -14.42 -9.69
C CYS A 240 23.56 -12.98 -9.97
N ALA A 241 23.62 -12.14 -8.92
CA ALA A 241 24.06 -10.76 -9.06
C ALA A 241 25.54 -10.68 -9.50
N VAL A 242 26.41 -11.53 -8.95
CA VAL A 242 27.86 -11.52 -9.23
C VAL A 242 28.18 -11.98 -10.66
N LEU A 243 27.44 -12.97 -11.21
CA LEU A 243 27.70 -13.50 -12.55
C LEU A 243 27.47 -12.47 -13.68
N GLN A 244 26.77 -11.37 -13.40
CA GLN A 244 26.51 -10.31 -14.39
C GLN A 244 27.52 -9.16 -14.34
N ASP A 245 28.17 -8.91 -13.19
CA ASP A 245 29.20 -7.88 -13.04
C ASP A 245 30.53 -8.28 -13.72
N ASP A 246 30.72 -9.58 -14.00
CA ASP A 246 31.90 -10.12 -14.71
C ASP A 246 31.77 -10.09 -16.25
N HIS A 247 30.73 -9.46 -16.82
CA HIS A 247 30.71 -9.19 -18.27
C HIS A 247 31.58 -7.99 -18.61
N PRO A 248 32.72 -8.18 -19.32
CA PRO A 248 33.56 -7.05 -19.74
C PRO A 248 32.74 -6.15 -20.66
N GLN A 249 32.69 -4.86 -20.30
CA GLN A 249 32.21 -3.82 -21.21
C GLN A 249 33.06 -3.87 -22.48
N HIS A 250 32.58 -4.56 -23.51
CA HIS A 250 33.17 -4.50 -24.83
C HIS A 250 32.93 -3.09 -25.37
N SER A 251 33.98 -2.28 -25.26
CA SER A 251 34.12 -1.04 -26.00
C SER A 251 34.15 -1.35 -27.49
N THR A 252 33.20 -0.77 -28.24
CA THR A 252 33.35 -0.40 -29.65
C THR A 252 32.57 0.89 -29.87
#